data_AF-A0A0W0EGK3-F1
#
_entry.id   AF-A0A0W0EGK3-F1
#
_cell.length_a   1.000
_cell.length_b   1.000
_cell.length_c   1.000
_cell.angle_alpha   90.00
_cell.angle_beta   90.00
_cell.angle_gamma   90.00
#
_symmetry.space_group_name_H-M   'P 1'
#
loop_
_entity.id
_entity.type
_entity.pdbx_description
1 polymer ?
#
loop_
_entity_poly.entity_id
_entity_poly.type
_entity_poly.pdbx_seq_one_letter_code
_entity_poly.pdbx_strand_id
1 'polypeptide(L)'
;MYRQALRRYATLPPHALKPAFGKPNEAAAKAFKQSLEATEKHAVGTTSVWVKISLFVALPAIALTAVNTYFVEKEHADHREHLKHVPDSEWPRDYEFQNIRSKPFFWGNGDKTLFWNPVINRHINHDE
;
A
#
# COMPACT_ATOMS: atom_id res chain seq x y z
N MET A 1 50.60 -11.18 31.41
CA MET A 1 49.95 -10.37 30.35
C MET A 1 50.93 -9.58 29.47
N TYR A 2 51.85 -8.79 30.03
CA TYR A 2 52.78 -7.95 29.24
C TYR A 2 53.64 -8.70 28.21
N ARG A 3 54.17 -9.89 28.55
CA ARG A 3 54.95 -10.73 27.64
C ARG A 3 54.15 -11.26 26.43
N GLN A 4 52.85 -11.51 26.60
CA GLN A 4 51.98 -11.95 25.51
C GLN A 4 51.64 -10.79 24.56
N ALA A 5 51.47 -9.58 25.09
CA ALA A 5 51.27 -8.37 24.28
C ALA A 5 52.51 -8.09 23.39
N LEU A 6 53.71 -8.17 23.97
CA LEU A 6 54.97 -8.00 23.22
C LEU A 6 55.18 -9.06 22.13
N ARG A 7 54.89 -10.34 22.44
CA ARG A 7 54.93 -11.42 21.43
C ARG A 7 53.92 -11.21 20.30
N ARG A 8 52.71 -10.76 20.61
CA ARG A 8 51.69 -10.44 19.58
C ARG A 8 52.12 -9.30 18.68
N TYR A 9 52.72 -8.25 19.24
CA TYR A 9 53.28 -7.15 18.46
C TYR A 9 54.44 -7.62 17.56
N ALA A 10 55.27 -8.55 18.02
CA ALA A 10 56.39 -9.09 17.24
C ALA A 10 55.96 -10.00 16.07
N THR A 11 54.73 -10.53 16.08
CA THR A 11 54.19 -11.37 14.99
C THR A 11 53.38 -10.59 13.96
N LEU A 12 53.21 -9.27 14.12
CA LEU A 12 52.43 -8.46 13.18
C LEU A 12 53.20 -8.26 11.86
N PRO A 13 52.53 -8.36 10.70
CA PRO A 13 53.18 -8.07 9.43
C PRO A 13 53.62 -6.60 9.33
N PRO A 14 54.62 -6.26 8.50
CA PRO A 14 55.26 -4.93 8.49
C PRO A 14 54.33 -3.74 8.19
N HIS A 15 53.12 -3.99 7.69
CA HIS A 15 52.11 -2.98 7.36
C HIS A 15 50.92 -2.97 8.33
N ALA A 16 50.90 -3.83 9.36
CA ALA A 16 49.76 -4.00 10.25
C ALA A 16 49.36 -2.74 11.03
N LEU A 17 50.33 -1.86 11.31
CA LEU A 17 50.12 -0.62 12.07
C LEU A 17 50.21 0.63 11.18
N LYS A 18 50.35 0.46 9.87
CA LYS A 18 50.35 1.60 8.94
C LYS A 18 48.93 2.12 8.79
N PRO A 19 48.73 3.46 8.72
CA PRO A 19 47.41 4.02 8.47
C PRO A 19 46.80 3.43 7.19
N ALA A 20 45.58 2.92 7.29
CA ALA A 20 44.87 2.35 6.14
C ALA A 20 44.39 3.42 5.14
N PHE A 21 44.18 4.65 5.62
CA PHE A 21 43.71 5.78 4.83
C PHE A 21 44.75 6.90 4.80
N GLY A 22 44.74 7.67 3.71
CA GLY A 22 45.57 8.86 3.54
C GLY A 22 45.16 10.03 4.45
N LYS A 23 45.71 11.21 4.19
CA LYS A 23 45.36 12.41 4.96
C LYS A 23 43.86 12.70 4.85
N PRO A 24 43.14 12.89 5.98
CA PRO A 24 41.73 13.24 5.95
C PRO A 24 41.47 14.52 5.17
N ASN A 25 40.43 14.54 4.34
CA ASN A 25 39.95 15.77 3.69
C ASN A 25 38.93 16.46 4.62
N GLU A 26 39.44 17.33 5.49
CA GLU A 26 38.63 18.05 6.48
C GLU A 26 37.63 19.01 5.84
N ALA A 27 37.97 19.61 4.69
CA ALA A 27 37.08 20.52 3.97
C ALA A 27 35.85 19.79 3.43
N ALA A 28 36.05 18.63 2.80
CA ALA A 28 34.95 17.79 2.33
C ALA A 28 34.10 17.26 3.48
N ALA A 29 34.71 16.85 4.60
CA ALA A 29 33.99 16.41 5.78
C ALA A 29 33.13 17.52 6.41
N LYS A 30 33.65 18.76 6.45
CA LYS A 30 32.90 19.93 6.92
C LYS A 30 31.74 20.26 6.00
N ALA A 31 31.96 20.26 4.68
CA ALA A 31 30.91 20.49 3.69
C ALA A 31 29.79 19.44 3.81
N PHE A 32 30.15 18.16 3.99
CA PHE A 32 29.17 17.09 4.22
C PHE A 32 28.34 17.32 5.50
N LYS A 33 28.99 17.64 6.63
CA LYS A 33 28.27 17.96 7.87
C LYS A 33 27.31 19.14 7.70
N GLN A 34 27.76 20.21 7.03
CA GLN A 34 26.92 21.37 6.72
C GLN A 34 25.74 21.00 5.81
N SER A 35 25.94 20.10 4.85
CA SER A 35 24.86 19.64 3.98
C SER A 35 23.78 18.86 4.74
N LEU A 36 24.16 18.08 5.76
CA LEU A 36 23.21 17.37 6.62
C LEU A 36 22.37 18.35 7.43
N GLU A 37 23.01 19.33 8.08
CA GLU A 37 22.31 20.37 8.85
C GLU A 37 21.38 21.21 7.96
N ALA A 38 21.80 21.54 6.73
CA ALA A 38 20.99 22.25 5.77
C ALA A 38 19.78 21.42 5.33
N THR A 39 19.97 20.12 5.10
CA THR A 39 18.90 19.17 4.74
C THR A 39 17.88 19.06 5.87
N GLU A 40 18.33 18.92 7.11
CA GLU A 40 17.46 18.85 8.29
C GLU A 40 16.62 20.12 8.44
N LYS A 41 17.25 21.30 8.34
CA LYS A 41 16.54 22.60 8.40
C LYS A 41 15.51 22.74 7.28
N HIS A 42 15.86 22.35 6.05
CA HIS A 42 14.93 22.36 4.93
C HIS A 42 13.76 21.39 5.15
N ALA A 43 14.03 20.19 5.67
CA ALA A 43 13.04 19.16 5.94
C ALA A 43 11.98 19.63 6.96
N VAL A 44 12.38 20.38 7.99
CA VAL A 44 11.44 20.98 8.95
C VAL A 44 10.46 21.93 8.25
N GLY A 45 10.97 22.79 7.37
CA GLY A 45 10.15 23.71 6.58
C GLY A 45 9.19 22.97 5.65
N THR A 46 9.68 21.99 4.88
CA THR A 46 8.85 21.22 3.94
C THR A 46 7.80 20.40 4.66
N THR A 47 8.12 19.83 5.84
CA THR A 47 7.16 19.05 6.64
C THR A 47 5.98 19.92 7.05
N SER A 48 6.24 21.15 7.53
CA SER A 48 5.16 22.08 7.90
C SER A 48 4.26 22.43 6.70
N VAL A 49 4.84 22.62 5.52
CA VAL A 49 4.07 22.88 4.29
C VAL A 49 3.18 21.70 3.94
N TRP A 50 3.71 20.48 3.92
CA TRP A 50 2.92 19.29 3.57
C TRP A 50 1.85 18.95 4.58
N VAL A 51 2.10 19.13 5.89
CA VAL A 51 1.06 18.98 6.91
C VAL A 51 -0.08 19.95 6.67
N LYS A 52 0.22 21.21 6.33
CA LYS A 52 -0.82 22.20 6.00
C LYS A 52 -1.59 21.81 4.75
N ILE A 53 -0.94 21.37 3.68
CA ILE A 53 -1.64 20.92 2.46
C ILE A 53 -2.55 19.73 2.77
N SER A 54 -2.07 18.73 3.50
CA SER A 54 -2.87 17.57 3.88
C SER A 54 -4.12 17.97 4.68
N LEU A 55 -3.98 18.89 5.64
CA LEU A 55 -5.09 19.31 6.50
C LEU A 55 -6.04 20.30 5.82
N PHE A 56 -5.53 21.24 5.04
CA PHE A 56 -6.33 22.35 4.48
C PHE A 56 -6.79 22.11 3.05
N VAL A 57 -6.25 21.09 2.36
CA VAL A 57 -6.66 20.75 0.98
C VAL A 57 -7.20 19.32 0.94
N ALA A 58 -6.43 18.33 1.40
CA ALA A 58 -6.84 16.94 1.26
C ALA A 58 -8.06 16.61 2.12
N LEU A 59 -8.11 17.04 3.39
CA LEU A 59 -9.28 16.80 4.24
C LEU A 59 -10.57 17.43 3.69
N PRO A 60 -10.61 18.71 3.26
CA PRO A 60 -11.79 19.26 2.60
C PRO A 60 -12.19 18.52 1.31
N ALA A 61 -11.22 18.12 0.49
CA ALA A 61 -11.49 17.35 -0.73
C ALA A 61 -12.11 15.99 -0.42
N ILE A 62 -11.61 15.28 0.60
CA ILE A 62 -12.18 14.03 1.09
C ILE A 62 -13.59 14.27 1.61
N ALA A 63 -13.82 15.32 2.39
CA ALA A 63 -15.15 15.62 2.94
C ALA A 63 -16.18 15.86 1.82
N LEU A 64 -15.84 16.66 0.81
CA LEU A 64 -16.72 16.91 -0.34
C LEU A 64 -17.01 15.62 -1.12
N THR A 65 -15.97 14.82 -1.38
CA THR A 65 -16.12 13.55 -2.09
C THR A 65 -16.93 12.54 -1.28
N ALA A 66 -16.75 12.48 0.04
CA ALA A 66 -17.52 11.60 0.91
C ALA A 66 -19.01 11.94 0.90
N VAL A 67 -19.37 13.23 0.90
CA VAL A 67 -20.77 13.66 0.79
C VAL A 67 -21.36 13.25 -0.56
N ASN A 68 -20.63 13.48 -1.65
CA ASN A 68 -21.09 13.09 -2.99
C ASN A 68 -21.30 11.56 -3.09
N THR A 69 -20.29 10.77 -2.71
CA THR A 69 -20.37 9.31 -2.73
C THR A 69 -21.47 8.79 -1.81
N TYR A 70 -21.70 9.42 -0.64
CA TYR A 70 -22.77 9.02 0.25
C TYR A 70 -24.15 9.11 -0.40
N PHE A 71 -24.43 10.19 -1.14
CA PHE A 71 -25.72 10.32 -1.84
C PHE A 71 -25.88 9.30 -2.95
N VAL A 72 -24.85 9.10 -3.78
CA VAL A 72 -24.88 8.10 -4.86
C VAL A 72 -25.01 6.68 -4.29
N GLU A 73 -24.27 6.36 -3.22
CA GLU A 73 -24.33 5.03 -2.62
C GLU A 73 -25.68 4.77 -1.93
N LYS A 74 -26.34 5.80 -1.40
CA LYS A 74 -27.71 5.67 -0.88
C LYS A 74 -28.68 5.27 -1.99
N GLU A 75 -28.60 5.90 -3.17
CA GLU A 75 -29.42 5.53 -4.33
C GLU A 75 -29.13 4.09 -4.78
N HIS A 76 -27.85 3.68 -4.80
CA HIS A 76 -27.48 2.30 -5.08
C HIS A 76 -27.98 1.32 -4.02
N ALA A 77 -27.98 1.69 -2.74
CA ALA A 77 -28.53 0.87 -1.68
C ALA A 77 -30.03 0.63 -1.87
N ASP A 78 -30.80 1.69 -2.12
CA ASP A 78 -32.23 1.62 -2.37
C ASP A 78 -32.54 0.76 -3.62
N HIS A 79 -31.76 0.92 -4.70
CA HIS A 79 -31.89 0.08 -5.88
C HIS A 79 -31.60 -1.40 -5.59
N ARG A 80 -30.57 -1.72 -4.80
CA ARG A 80 -30.30 -3.10 -4.39
C ARG A 80 -31.43 -3.68 -3.53
N GLU A 81 -32.07 -2.89 -2.66
CA GLU A 81 -33.25 -3.33 -1.93
C GLU A 81 -34.43 -3.62 -2.87
N HIS A 82 -34.69 -2.80 -3.88
CA HIS A 82 -35.71 -3.11 -4.89
C HIS A 82 -35.41 -4.42 -5.63
N LEU A 83 -34.16 -4.62 -6.06
CA LEU A 83 -33.76 -5.86 -6.76
C LEU A 83 -34.00 -7.11 -5.92
N LYS A 84 -33.83 -7.07 -4.60
CA LYS A 84 -34.10 -8.23 -3.71
C LYS A 84 -35.51 -8.79 -3.85
N HIS A 85 -36.48 -7.94 -4.15
CA HIS A 85 -37.89 -8.31 -4.25
C HIS A 85 -38.30 -8.75 -5.65
N VAL A 86 -37.43 -8.57 -6.65
CA VAL A 86 -37.67 -9.07 -8.02
C VAL A 86 -37.57 -10.60 -8.01
N PRO A 87 -38.62 -11.33 -8.44
CA PRO A 87 -38.58 -12.78 -8.50
C PRO A 87 -37.66 -13.26 -9.63
N ASP A 88 -37.05 -14.45 -9.45
CA ASP A 88 -36.12 -15.01 -10.43
C ASP A 88 -36.76 -15.25 -11.81
N SER A 89 -38.08 -15.44 -11.87
CA SER A 89 -38.84 -15.55 -13.13
C SER A 89 -38.86 -14.27 -13.96
N GLU A 90 -38.70 -13.11 -13.31
CA GLU A 90 -38.64 -11.79 -13.97
C GLU A 90 -37.19 -11.31 -14.15
N TRP A 91 -36.21 -12.06 -13.66
CA TRP A 91 -34.81 -11.72 -13.86
C TRP A 91 -34.44 -11.89 -15.35
N PRO A 92 -33.71 -10.93 -15.95
CA PRO A 92 -33.30 -11.05 -17.35
C PRO A 92 -32.50 -12.33 -17.58
N ARG A 93 -32.78 -13.02 -18.69
CA ARG A 93 -31.99 -14.20 -19.07
C ARG A 93 -30.55 -13.77 -19.37
N ASP A 94 -29.60 -14.42 -18.70
CA ASP A 94 -28.18 -14.19 -18.89
C ASP A 94 -27.75 -14.57 -20.33
N TYR A 95 -26.77 -13.85 -20.87
CA TYR A 95 -26.13 -14.25 -22.13
C TYR A 95 -25.20 -15.45 -21.92
N GLU A 96 -24.94 -16.24 -22.98
CA GLU A 96 -24.13 -17.47 -22.91
C GLU A 96 -22.72 -17.27 -22.33
N PHE A 97 -22.16 -16.07 -22.45
CA PHE A 97 -20.84 -15.75 -21.91
C PHE A 97 -20.85 -15.30 -20.44
N GLN A 98 -22.03 -15.04 -19.89
CA GLN A 98 -22.20 -14.68 -18.48
C GLN A 98 -22.39 -15.96 -17.65
N ASN A 99 -21.96 -15.92 -16.39
CA ASN A 99 -22.08 -17.03 -15.45
C ASN A 99 -21.55 -18.41 -15.91
N ILE A 100 -20.64 -18.47 -16.90
CA ILE A 100 -20.03 -19.72 -17.36
C ILE A 100 -19.37 -20.50 -16.19
N ARG A 101 -19.60 -21.82 -16.16
CA ARG A 101 -18.91 -22.77 -15.29
C ARG A 101 -18.42 -23.99 -16.09
N SER A 102 -17.16 -23.99 -16.51
CA SER A 102 -16.55 -25.17 -17.17
C SER A 102 -16.26 -26.31 -16.17
N LYS A 103 -15.97 -25.94 -14.92
CA LYS A 103 -15.82 -26.86 -13.77
C LYS A 103 -16.37 -26.14 -12.54
N PRO A 104 -17.09 -26.83 -11.63
CA PRO A 104 -17.51 -26.22 -10.37
C PRO A 104 -16.30 -25.78 -9.55
N PHE A 105 -16.46 -24.69 -8.81
CA PHE A 105 -15.50 -24.29 -7.79
C PHE A 105 -15.33 -25.41 -6.76
N PHE A 106 -14.14 -25.49 -6.17
CA PHE A 106 -13.80 -26.55 -5.20
C PHE A 106 -14.30 -26.26 -3.77
N TRP A 107 -15.09 -25.20 -3.58
CA TRP A 107 -15.66 -24.80 -2.30
C TRP A 107 -17.17 -24.55 -2.40
N GLY A 108 -17.82 -24.52 -1.23
CA GLY A 108 -19.25 -24.23 -1.14
C GLY A 108 -20.09 -25.21 -1.96
N ASN A 109 -21.02 -24.68 -2.75
CA ASN A 109 -21.85 -25.44 -3.68
C ASN A 109 -21.25 -25.53 -5.11
N GLY A 110 -20.02 -25.07 -5.30
CA GLY A 110 -19.35 -25.09 -6.60
C GLY A 110 -19.72 -23.96 -7.57
N ASP A 111 -20.64 -23.06 -7.20
CA ASP A 111 -21.14 -22.03 -8.11
C ASP A 111 -20.78 -20.59 -7.72
N LYS A 112 -20.68 -20.31 -6.42
CA LYS A 112 -20.51 -18.94 -5.91
C LYS A 112 -19.04 -18.55 -5.76
N THR A 113 -18.68 -17.39 -6.30
CA THR A 113 -17.36 -16.76 -6.13
C THR A 113 -17.13 -16.25 -4.70
N LEU A 114 -15.90 -15.87 -4.35
CA LEU A 114 -15.56 -15.33 -3.02
C LEU A 114 -16.38 -14.09 -2.62
N PHE A 115 -16.61 -13.16 -3.57
CA PHE A 115 -17.40 -11.94 -3.35
C PHE A 115 -18.79 -12.03 -4.03
N TRP A 116 -19.42 -13.20 -3.96
CA TRP A 116 -20.75 -13.41 -4.53
C TRP A 116 -21.83 -12.75 -3.68
N ASN A 117 -22.48 -11.73 -4.22
CA ASN A 117 -23.71 -11.17 -3.66
C ASN A 117 -24.93 -11.76 -4.38
N PRO A 118 -25.79 -12.55 -3.71
CA PRO A 118 -26.94 -13.22 -4.35
C PRO A 118 -28.04 -12.26 -4.82
N VAL A 119 -28.01 -10.99 -4.41
CA VAL A 119 -28.99 -10.00 -4.87
C VAL A 119 -28.70 -9.56 -6.30
N ILE A 120 -27.43 -9.39 -6.64
CA ILE A 120 -26.97 -8.77 -7.91
C ILE A 120 -26.24 -9.75 -8.83
N ASN A 121 -25.67 -10.82 -8.27
CA ASN A 121 -25.08 -11.92 -9.04
C ASN A 121 -26.01 -13.11 -8.78
N ARG A 122 -27.04 -13.26 -9.60
CA ARG A 122 -27.89 -14.45 -9.58
C ARG A 122 -27.39 -15.38 -10.67
N HIS A 123 -27.44 -16.68 -10.41
CA HIS A 123 -27.21 -17.69 -11.44
C HIS A 123 -28.49 -18.52 -11.49
N ILE A 124 -29.32 -18.22 -12.49
CA ILE A 124 -30.66 -18.80 -12.64
C ILE A 124 -30.56 -19.84 -13.75
N ASN A 125 -30.95 -21.07 -13.44
CA ASN A 125 -31.00 -22.14 -14.44
C ASN A 125 -32.22 -21.93 -15.33
N HIS A 126 -32.01 -21.87 -16.64
CA HIS A 126 -33.06 -21.65 -17.64
C HIS A 126 -33.36 -22.89 -18.50
N ASP A 127 -32.87 -24.07 -18.07
CA ASP A 127 -32.95 -25.34 -18.81
C ASP A 127 -34.15 -26.22 -18.38
N GLU A 128 -35.11 -25.66 -17.65
CA GLU A 128 -36.42 -26.27 -17.35
C GLU A 128 -37.54 -25.70 -18.24
#